data_AF-A0A8J3QXJ6-F1
#
_entry.id   AF-A0A8J3QXJ6-F1
#
_cell.length_a   1.000
_cell.length_b   1.000
_cell.length_c   1.000
_cell.angle_alpha   90.00
_cell.angle_beta   90.00
_cell.angle_gamma   90.00
#
_symmetry.space_group_name_H-M   'P 1'
#
loop_
_entity.id
_entity.type
_entity.pdbx_description
1 polymer ?
#
loop_
_entity_poly.entity_id
_entity_poly.type
_entity_poly.pdbx_seq_one_letter_code
_entity_poly.pdbx_strand_id
1 'polypeptide(L)'
;MYGADFLPVLSDTKPEPIPRRHMLYGWVVRIDEAYGRDVRVSPHLVAGVVGATAVARTASRLLAAVVRAPVKAGPVRKWKDLRKGPEFQVTQVWLTDVDGVIEPFEIHGHLSQGAVVQRDRVRVAVRRQRDPYQPPRAVEIENLSTGRTLKPRGATVWSHLGPALLLQAMVGLTVAAVVLAGVLGAHR
;
A
#
# COMPACT_ATOMS: atom_id res chain seq x y z
N MET A 1 18.23 -37.81 8.92
CA MET A 1 17.84 -37.94 7.51
C MET A 1 16.32 -37.86 7.43
N TYR A 2 15.78 -36.68 7.10
CA TYR A 2 14.36 -36.52 6.80
C TYR A 2 14.24 -36.35 5.28
N GLY A 3 13.52 -37.29 4.66
CA GLY A 3 13.42 -37.45 3.22
C GLY A 3 12.80 -36.25 2.53
N ALA A 4 13.30 -36.03 1.32
CA ALA A 4 12.68 -35.22 0.29
C ALA A 4 11.24 -35.68 0.00
N ASP A 5 10.50 -34.81 -0.67
CA ASP A 5 9.17 -35.03 -1.28
C ASP A 5 7.96 -34.56 -0.45
N PHE A 6 7.96 -33.28 -0.06
CA PHE A 6 6.71 -32.54 0.18
C PHE A 6 6.53 -31.49 -0.92
N LEU A 7 6.11 -31.95 -2.10
CA LEU A 7 5.59 -31.05 -3.12
C LEU A 7 4.19 -30.58 -2.67
N PRO A 8 3.91 -29.26 -2.66
CA PRO A 8 2.56 -28.78 -2.39
C PRO A 8 1.65 -29.32 -3.49
N VAL A 9 0.57 -30.01 -3.09
CA VAL A 9 -0.55 -30.32 -4.00
C VAL A 9 -1.18 -28.98 -4.35
N LEU A 10 -0.71 -28.36 -5.43
CA LEU A 10 -1.38 -27.25 -6.09
C LEU A 10 -2.66 -27.86 -6.69
N SER A 11 -3.77 -27.75 -5.99
CA SER A 11 -5.06 -28.19 -6.54
C SER A 11 -5.32 -27.42 -7.83
N ASP A 12 -5.49 -28.15 -8.95
CA ASP A 12 -5.83 -27.64 -10.29
C ASP A 12 -7.27 -27.11 -10.36
N THR A 13 -7.81 -26.65 -9.24
CA THR A 13 -9.15 -26.13 -9.10
C THR A 13 -9.14 -24.65 -9.48
N LYS A 14 -9.96 -24.32 -10.49
CA LYS A 14 -10.32 -22.95 -10.85
C LYS A 14 -10.68 -22.20 -9.55
N PRO A 15 -10.03 -21.07 -9.21
CA PRO A 15 -10.20 -20.45 -7.90
C PRO A 15 -11.66 -20.07 -7.72
N GLU A 16 -12.35 -20.80 -6.84
CA GLU A 16 -13.73 -20.54 -6.48
C GLU A 16 -13.85 -19.08 -6.01
N PRO A 17 -14.93 -18.34 -6.34
CA PRO A 17 -15.05 -16.93 -5.98
C PRO A 17 -15.07 -16.76 -4.46
N ILE A 18 -13.90 -16.50 -3.86
CA ILE A 18 -13.75 -16.20 -2.45
C ILE A 18 -14.55 -14.92 -2.14
N PRO A 19 -15.45 -14.94 -1.14
CA PRO A 19 -16.21 -13.77 -0.74
C PRO A 19 -15.27 -12.59 -0.39
N ARG A 20 -15.74 -11.34 -0.56
CA ARG A 20 -14.90 -10.11 -0.39
C ARG A 20 -14.13 -10.03 0.93
N ARG A 21 -14.64 -10.71 1.97
CA ARG A 21 -13.92 -11.08 3.18
C ARG A 21 -14.13 -12.57 3.40
N HIS A 22 -13.03 -13.28 3.57
CA HIS A 22 -13.02 -14.69 3.93
C HIS A 22 -12.22 -14.84 5.22
N MET A 23 -12.63 -15.77 6.07
CA MET A 23 -12.01 -16.00 7.36
C MET A 23 -11.25 -17.30 7.30
N LEU A 24 -9.94 -17.23 7.51
CA LEU A 24 -9.07 -18.39 7.65
C LEU A 24 -8.91 -18.71 9.13
N TYR A 25 -8.81 -19.99 9.44
CA TYR A 25 -8.65 -20.46 10.81
C TYR A 25 -7.70 -21.64 10.85
N GLY A 26 -6.79 -21.66 11.82
CA GLY A 26 -5.93 -22.83 12.02
C GLY A 26 -4.59 -22.49 12.64
N TRP A 27 -3.57 -23.29 12.31
CA TRP A 27 -2.25 -23.21 12.91
C TRP A 27 -1.22 -22.65 11.94
N VAL A 28 -0.37 -21.77 12.44
CA VAL A 28 0.75 -21.24 11.67
C VAL A 28 1.80 -22.33 11.47
N VAL A 29 2.02 -22.75 10.23
CA VAL A 29 3.01 -23.78 9.91
C VAL A 29 4.37 -23.18 9.62
N ARG A 30 4.38 -22.04 8.93
CA ARG A 30 5.61 -21.40 8.46
C ARG A 30 5.40 -19.92 8.28
N ILE A 31 6.44 -19.15 8.57
CA ILE A 31 6.52 -17.72 8.33
C ILE A 31 7.77 -17.51 7.48
N ASP A 32 7.60 -16.95 6.29
CA ASP A 32 8.73 -16.63 5.41
C ASP A 32 9.39 -15.31 5.82
N GLU A 33 10.63 -15.11 5.36
CA GLU A 33 11.33 -13.86 5.57
C GLU A 33 10.59 -12.69 4.91
N ALA A 34 10.59 -11.54 5.58
CA ALA A 34 9.95 -10.35 5.04
C ALA A 34 10.71 -9.86 3.81
N TYR A 35 10.00 -9.57 2.73
CA TYR A 35 10.57 -9.03 1.50
C TYR A 35 9.90 -7.71 1.11
N GLY A 36 10.67 -6.88 0.40
CA GLY A 36 10.19 -5.60 -0.13
C GLY A 36 9.29 -5.79 -1.35
N ARG A 37 8.12 -5.17 -1.33
CA ARG A 37 7.24 -5.05 -2.50
C ARG A 37 6.91 -3.59 -2.76
N ASP A 38 6.96 -3.18 -4.02
CA ASP A 38 6.59 -1.82 -4.43
C ASP A 38 5.08 -1.67 -4.60
N VAL A 39 4.50 -0.61 -4.04
CA VAL A 39 3.13 -0.21 -4.40
C VAL A 39 3.15 0.40 -5.80
N ARG A 40 2.38 -0.17 -6.73
CA ARG A 40 2.21 0.45 -8.06
C ARG A 40 1.50 1.79 -7.94
N VAL A 41 2.18 2.88 -8.30
CA VAL A 41 1.59 4.21 -8.41
C VAL A 41 1.19 4.47 -9.86
N SER A 42 -0.05 4.90 -10.10
CA SER A 42 -0.53 5.23 -11.44
C SER A 42 0.28 6.40 -12.03
N PRO A 43 0.83 6.28 -13.26
CA PRO A 43 1.53 7.39 -13.91
C PRO A 43 0.68 8.66 -14.02
N HIS A 44 -0.64 8.52 -14.19
CA HIS A 44 -1.57 9.65 -14.27
C HIS A 44 -1.71 10.38 -12.94
N LEU A 45 -1.72 9.65 -11.82
CA LEU A 45 -1.77 10.25 -10.49
C LEU A 45 -0.48 11.04 -10.21
N VAL A 46 0.68 10.46 -10.53
CA VAL A 46 1.97 11.16 -10.40
C VAL A 46 2.00 12.41 -11.28
N ALA A 47 1.54 12.30 -12.53
CA ALA A 47 1.46 13.43 -13.45
C ALA A 47 0.60 14.56 -12.91
N GLY A 48 -0.60 14.24 -12.42
CA GLY A 48 -1.53 15.22 -11.84
C GLY A 48 -0.94 15.93 -10.62
N VAL A 49 -0.36 15.19 -9.67
CA VAL A 49 0.23 15.77 -8.45
C VAL A 49 1.43 16.66 -8.77
N VAL A 50 2.31 16.22 -9.68
CA VAL A 50 3.48 16.99 -10.09
C VAL A 50 3.06 18.25 -10.85
N GLY A 51 2.10 18.13 -11.78
CA GLY A 51 1.57 19.26 -12.53
C GLY A 51 0.95 20.31 -11.61
N ALA A 52 0.09 19.90 -10.68
CA ALA A 52 -0.52 20.80 -9.71
C ALA A 52 0.53 21.47 -8.81
N THR A 53 1.49 20.69 -8.31
CA THR A 53 2.60 21.21 -7.50
C THR A 53 3.45 22.24 -8.28
N ALA A 54 3.67 22.02 -9.58
CA ALA A 54 4.37 22.97 -10.43
C ALA A 54 3.61 24.30 -10.54
N VAL A 55 2.28 24.26 -10.72
CA VAL A 55 1.42 25.46 -10.72
C VAL A 55 1.56 26.22 -9.40
N ALA A 56 1.45 25.53 -8.26
CA ALA A 56 1.58 26.14 -6.95
C ALA A 56 2.94 26.86 -6.78
N ARG A 57 4.03 26.19 -7.17
CA ARG A 57 5.38 26.77 -7.09
C ARG A 57 5.56 27.97 -8.00
N THR A 58 5.03 27.92 -9.21
CA THR A 58 5.06 29.06 -10.14
C THR A 58 4.29 30.24 -9.56
N ALA A 59 3.07 30.00 -9.04
CA ALA A 59 2.27 31.04 -8.39
C ALA A 59 2.99 31.65 -7.18
N SER A 60 3.58 30.83 -6.30
CA SER A 60 4.34 31.31 -5.15
C SER A 60 5.57 32.13 -5.56
N ARG A 61 6.27 31.74 -6.63
CA ARG A 61 7.42 32.49 -7.17
C ARG A 61 7.00 33.84 -7.73
N LEU A 62 5.91 33.88 -8.50
CA LEU A 62 5.36 35.11 -9.04
C LEU A 62 4.94 36.06 -7.91
N LEU A 63 4.21 35.54 -6.92
CA LEU A 63 3.80 36.33 -5.76
C LEU A 63 5.02 36.88 -5.00
N ALA A 64 6.02 36.04 -4.75
CA ALA A 64 7.24 36.45 -4.05
C ALA A 64 8.07 37.48 -4.82
N ALA A 65 8.10 37.38 -6.16
CA ALA A 65 8.73 38.40 -7.01
C ALA A 65 8.02 39.75 -6.87
N VAL A 66 6.68 39.76 -6.79
CA VAL A 66 5.87 40.96 -6.57
C VAL A 66 6.12 41.56 -5.18
N VAL A 67 6.16 40.75 -4.12
CA VAL A 67 6.34 41.23 -2.74
C VAL A 67 7.81 41.33 -2.30
N ARG A 68 8.77 41.10 -3.20
CA ARG A 68 10.23 41.07 -2.95
C ARG A 68 10.63 40.19 -1.76
N ALA A 69 9.92 39.08 -1.56
CA ALA A 69 10.18 38.16 -0.46
C ALA A 69 11.13 37.02 -0.89
N PRO A 70 12.06 36.58 -0.03
CA PRO A 70 12.89 35.41 -0.31
C PRO A 70 12.05 34.12 -0.26
N VAL A 71 12.06 33.35 -1.35
CA VAL A 71 11.45 32.02 -1.40
C VAL A 71 12.51 30.96 -1.11
N LYS A 72 12.40 30.25 0.02
CA LYS A 72 13.16 29.02 0.22
C LYS A 72 12.56 27.92 -0.66
N ALA A 73 13.24 27.58 -1.75
CA ALA A 73 12.90 26.42 -2.54
C ALA A 73 13.27 25.14 -1.77
N GLY A 74 12.26 24.44 -1.25
CA GLY A 74 12.46 23.11 -0.67
C GLY A 74 12.96 22.10 -1.73
N PRO A 75 13.53 20.96 -1.31
CA PRO A 75 14.06 19.95 -2.22
C PRO A 75 12.98 19.45 -3.19
N VAL A 76 13.31 19.45 -4.48
CA VAL A 76 12.45 18.94 -5.54
C VAL A 76 12.62 17.43 -5.62
N ARG A 77 11.59 16.66 -5.26
CA ARG A 77 11.57 15.22 -5.54
C ARG A 77 11.57 15.00 -7.05
N LYS A 78 12.47 14.16 -7.55
CA LYS A 78 12.54 13.88 -8.98
C LYS A 78 11.36 13.01 -9.36
N TRP A 79 10.90 13.18 -10.59
CA TRP A 79 9.82 12.39 -11.18
C TRP A 79 10.04 10.87 -11.07
N LYS A 80 11.29 10.43 -11.20
CA LYS A 80 11.69 9.03 -11.05
C LYS A 80 11.44 8.51 -9.62
N ASP A 81 11.68 9.34 -8.62
CA ASP A 81 11.51 9.00 -7.20
C ASP A 81 10.03 8.90 -6.81
N LEU A 82 9.16 9.68 -7.46
CA LEU A 82 7.71 9.64 -7.24
C LEU A 82 7.01 8.50 -8.00
N ARG A 83 7.64 8.00 -9.07
CA ARG A 83 7.14 6.84 -9.82
C ARG A 83 7.49 5.53 -9.13
N LYS A 84 8.65 5.46 -8.47
CA LYS A 84 8.96 4.33 -7.58
C LYS A 84 8.06 4.45 -6.36
N GLY A 85 7.02 3.63 -6.29
CA GLY A 85 6.09 3.69 -5.17
C GLY A 85 6.76 3.36 -3.84
N PRO A 86 6.05 3.54 -2.72
CA PRO A 86 6.58 3.10 -1.44
C PRO A 86 6.86 1.60 -1.49
N GLU A 87 8.08 1.25 -1.11
CA GLU A 87 8.40 -0.12 -0.74
C GLU A 87 7.73 -0.41 0.60
N PHE A 88 7.03 -1.53 0.68
CA PHE A 88 6.48 -2.03 1.94
C PHE A 88 6.93 -3.46 2.15
N GLN A 89 7.11 -3.80 3.42
CA GLN A 89 7.44 -5.15 3.83
C GLN A 89 6.22 -6.05 3.67
N VAL A 90 6.44 -7.21 3.08
CA VAL A 90 5.46 -8.28 2.97
C VAL A 90 6.02 -9.51 3.65
N THR A 91 5.25 -10.09 4.55
CA THR A 91 5.58 -11.36 5.19
C THR A 91 4.55 -12.39 4.76
N GLN A 92 4.99 -13.46 4.11
CA GLN A 92 4.12 -14.58 3.74
C GLN A 92 4.03 -15.56 4.91
N VAL A 93 2.80 -15.94 5.25
CA VAL A 93 2.50 -16.87 6.34
C VAL A 93 1.67 -18.01 5.78
N TRP A 94 2.01 -19.22 6.20
CA TRP A 94 1.35 -20.45 5.81
C TRP A 94 0.56 -20.97 6.98
N LEU A 95 -0.72 -21.21 6.76
CA LEU A 95 -1.65 -21.69 7.76
C LEU A 95 -2.16 -23.07 7.37
N THR A 96 -2.23 -23.99 8.33
CA THR A 96 -2.93 -25.26 8.17
C THR A 96 -4.29 -25.17 8.84
N ASP A 97 -5.34 -25.43 8.07
CA ASP A 97 -6.71 -25.52 8.59
C ASP A 97 -6.95 -26.88 9.28
N VAL A 98 -8.13 -27.04 9.90
CA VAL A 98 -8.58 -28.26 10.58
C VAL A 98 -8.61 -29.48 9.67
N ASP A 99 -8.83 -29.29 8.37
CA ASP A 99 -8.81 -30.34 7.36
C ASP A 99 -7.40 -30.68 6.85
N GLY A 100 -6.36 -30.06 7.43
CA GLY A 100 -4.97 -30.28 7.04
C GLY A 100 -4.53 -29.51 5.80
N VAL A 101 -5.42 -28.74 5.17
CA VAL A 101 -5.12 -27.92 3.99
C VAL A 101 -4.20 -26.76 4.37
N ILE A 102 -3.14 -26.56 3.59
CA ILE A 102 -2.20 -25.45 3.77
C ILE A 102 -2.62 -24.28 2.89
N GLU A 103 -2.95 -23.15 3.51
CA GLU A 103 -3.32 -21.92 2.84
C GLU A 103 -2.32 -20.78 3.10
N PRO A 104 -1.72 -20.20 2.06
CA PRO A 104 -0.85 -19.05 2.21
C PRO A 104 -1.67 -17.76 2.36
N PHE A 105 -1.19 -16.83 3.16
CA PHE A 105 -1.66 -15.44 3.17
C PHE A 105 -0.51 -14.47 3.37
N GLU A 106 -0.72 -13.22 2.98
CA GLU A 106 0.29 -12.16 3.11
C GLU A 106 -0.08 -11.15 4.19
N ILE A 107 0.90 -10.81 5.02
CA ILE A 107 0.84 -9.71 5.97
C ILE A 107 1.55 -8.52 5.32
N HIS A 108 0.81 -7.42 5.15
CA HIS A 108 1.35 -6.19 4.56
C HIS A 108 1.71 -5.19 5.64
N GLY A 109 2.96 -4.73 5.64
CA GLY A 109 3.54 -3.87 6.65
C GLY A 109 4.48 -4.63 7.57
N HIS A 110 5.00 -3.93 8.59
CA HIS A 110 5.91 -4.53 9.54
C HIS A 110 5.15 -5.45 10.52
N LEU A 111 5.54 -6.72 10.56
CA LEU A 111 5.10 -7.65 11.60
C LEU A 111 6.07 -7.55 12.77
N SER A 112 5.58 -7.16 13.95
CA SER A 112 6.41 -7.14 15.15
C SER A 112 6.90 -8.56 15.47
N GLN A 113 8.17 -8.70 15.83
CA GLN A 113 8.72 -9.99 16.24
C GLN A 113 7.87 -10.57 17.40
N GLY A 114 7.34 -11.77 17.22
CA GLY A 114 6.48 -12.45 18.20
C GLY A 114 4.98 -12.11 18.15
N ALA A 115 4.50 -11.33 17.17
CA ALA A 115 3.05 -11.12 17.01
C ALA A 115 2.33 -12.40 16.55
N VAL A 116 3.00 -13.17 15.71
CA VAL A 116 2.59 -14.47 15.20
C VAL A 116 3.84 -15.33 15.14
N VAL A 117 3.81 -16.51 15.75
CA VAL A 117 4.91 -17.48 15.69
C VAL A 117 4.42 -18.82 15.15
N GLN A 118 5.38 -19.68 14.77
CA GLN A 118 5.06 -21.03 14.35
C GLN A 118 4.28 -21.77 15.45
N ARG A 119 3.27 -22.54 15.06
CA ARG A 119 2.31 -23.27 15.90
C ARG A 119 1.27 -22.43 16.63
N ASP A 120 1.27 -21.11 16.47
CA ASP A 120 0.18 -20.29 16.98
C ASP A 120 -1.15 -20.65 16.31
N ARG A 121 -2.22 -20.65 17.10
CA ARG A 121 -3.58 -20.76 16.60
C ARG A 121 -4.07 -19.37 16.27
N VAL A 122 -4.48 -19.14 15.04
CA VAL A 122 -4.89 -17.82 14.57
C VAL A 122 -6.21 -17.89 13.82
N ARG A 123 -6.96 -16.79 13.88
CA ARG A 123 -8.09 -16.49 13.02
C ARG A 123 -7.74 -15.27 12.19
N VAL A 124 -7.80 -15.38 10.87
CA VAL A 124 -7.34 -14.34 9.95
C VAL A 124 -8.46 -13.91 9.03
N ALA A 125 -8.85 -12.65 9.11
CA ALA A 125 -9.72 -12.06 8.09
C ALA A 125 -8.85 -11.65 6.89
N VAL A 126 -9.07 -12.28 5.75
CA VAL A 126 -8.31 -12.01 4.52
C VAL A 126 -9.15 -11.30 3.46
N ARG A 127 -8.47 -10.61 2.55
CA ARG A 127 -9.05 -9.94 1.39
C ARG A 127 -8.25 -10.26 0.14
N ARG A 128 -8.95 -10.55 -0.97
CA ARG A 128 -8.31 -10.73 -2.28
C ARG A 128 -7.49 -9.50 -2.68
N GLN A 129 -6.37 -9.78 -3.33
CA GLN A 129 -5.53 -8.75 -3.94
C GLN A 129 -6.00 -8.46 -5.37
N ARG A 130 -5.48 -7.39 -5.96
CA ARG A 130 -5.80 -7.00 -7.34
C ARG A 130 -5.32 -8.06 -8.35
N ASP A 131 -4.22 -8.72 -8.03
CA ASP A 131 -3.66 -9.83 -8.79
C ASP A 131 -4.23 -11.14 -8.23
N PRO A 132 -4.95 -11.95 -9.03
CA PRO A 132 -5.56 -13.19 -8.56
C PRO A 132 -4.53 -14.29 -8.26
N TYR A 133 -3.29 -14.18 -8.77
CA TYR A 133 -2.24 -15.16 -8.50
C TYR A 133 -1.48 -14.89 -7.20
N GLN A 134 -1.73 -13.74 -6.55
CA GLN A 134 -1.13 -13.43 -5.26
C GLN A 134 -1.95 -14.02 -4.12
N PRO A 135 -1.29 -14.54 -3.06
CA PRO A 135 -1.99 -14.98 -1.86
C PRO A 135 -2.87 -13.86 -1.30
N PRO A 136 -4.01 -14.17 -0.67
CA PRO A 136 -4.87 -13.14 -0.11
C PRO A 136 -4.15 -12.37 1.01
N ARG A 137 -4.50 -11.10 1.16
CA ARG A 137 -3.89 -10.20 2.16
C ARG A 137 -4.66 -10.27 3.48
N ALA A 138 -3.96 -10.41 4.60
CA ALA A 138 -4.51 -10.25 5.94
C ALA A 138 -4.96 -8.80 6.21
N VAL A 139 -6.20 -8.66 6.66
CA VAL A 139 -6.81 -7.39 7.11
C VAL A 139 -6.80 -7.31 8.63
N GLU A 140 -7.03 -8.43 9.29
CA GLU A 140 -7.07 -8.58 10.75
C GLU A 140 -6.62 -10.00 11.10
N ILE A 141 -5.76 -10.10 12.11
CA ILE A 141 -5.20 -11.36 12.60
C ILE A 141 -5.49 -11.41 14.09
N GLU A 142 -6.32 -12.34 14.51
CA GLU A 142 -6.57 -12.65 15.91
C GLU A 142 -5.71 -13.86 16.27
N ASN A 143 -4.70 -13.65 17.11
CA ASN A 143 -3.87 -14.72 17.65
C ASN A 143 -4.58 -15.29 18.89
N LEU A 144 -5.18 -16.46 18.72
CA LEU A 144 -5.97 -17.14 19.74
C LEU A 144 -5.06 -17.77 20.81
N SER A 145 -3.79 -18.05 20.49
CA SER A 145 -2.81 -18.51 21.49
C SER A 145 -2.46 -17.40 22.49
N THR A 146 -2.36 -16.15 22.02
CA THR A 146 -1.92 -15.01 22.85
C THR A 146 -3.04 -14.04 23.24
N GLY A 147 -4.24 -14.20 22.67
CA GLY A 147 -5.37 -13.29 22.84
C GLY A 147 -5.18 -11.92 22.16
N ARG A 148 -4.15 -11.75 21.33
CA ARG A 148 -3.82 -10.47 20.70
C ARG A 148 -4.49 -10.34 19.34
N THR A 149 -5.00 -9.14 19.05
CA THR A 149 -5.51 -8.80 17.72
C THR A 149 -4.57 -7.82 17.02
N LEU A 150 -4.20 -8.13 15.78
CA LEU A 150 -3.30 -7.34 14.95
C LEU A 150 -4.05 -6.86 13.71
N LYS A 151 -3.84 -5.59 13.34
CA LYS A 151 -4.41 -4.98 12.14
C LYS A 151 -3.27 -4.48 11.24
N PRO A 152 -2.74 -5.34 10.34
CA PRO A 152 -1.63 -4.99 9.48
C PRO A 152 -1.95 -3.78 8.60
N ARG A 153 -1.13 -2.73 8.73
CA ARG A 153 -1.22 -1.52 7.89
C ARG A 153 0.00 -1.46 6.97
N GLY A 154 -0.24 -1.69 5.69
CA GLY A 154 0.77 -1.46 4.64
C GLY A 154 0.92 0.01 4.29
N ALA A 155 2.03 0.36 3.64
CA ALA A 155 2.24 1.71 3.12
C ALA A 155 1.18 2.07 2.08
N THR A 156 0.72 3.33 2.09
CA THR A 156 -0.21 3.84 1.08
C THR A 156 0.50 4.81 0.15
N VAL A 157 -0.05 4.98 -1.07
CA VAL A 157 0.42 5.98 -2.02
C VAL A 157 0.40 7.39 -1.39
N TRP A 158 -0.58 7.68 -0.53
CA TRP A 158 -0.67 8.95 0.18
C TRP A 158 0.47 9.17 1.17
N SER A 159 0.78 8.15 1.97
CA SER A 159 1.93 8.18 2.89
C SER A 159 3.25 8.38 2.16
N HIS A 160 3.35 7.87 0.93
CA HIS A 160 4.53 8.05 0.08
C HIS A 160 4.66 9.46 -0.51
N LEU A 161 3.58 10.01 -1.06
CA LEU A 161 3.56 11.37 -1.60
C LEU A 161 3.87 12.39 -0.51
N GLY A 162 3.41 12.14 0.72
CA GLY A 162 3.68 12.95 1.89
C GLY A 162 2.78 14.20 1.97
N PRO A 163 2.51 14.70 3.19
CA PRO A 163 1.53 15.76 3.41
C PRO A 163 1.90 17.07 2.71
N ALA A 164 3.20 17.40 2.66
CA ALA A 164 3.67 18.64 2.04
C ALA A 164 3.41 18.69 0.52
N LEU A 165 3.64 17.57 -0.19
CA LEU A 165 3.41 17.51 -1.64
C LEU A 165 1.91 17.57 -1.96
N LEU A 166 1.09 16.91 -1.14
CA LEU A 166 -0.36 16.95 -1.28
C LEU A 166 -0.91 18.36 -1.04
N LEU A 167 -0.41 19.08 -0.03
CA LEU A 167 -0.75 20.48 0.21
C LEU A 167 -0.39 21.36 -0.98
N GLN A 168 0.83 21.20 -1.53
CA GLN A 168 1.25 21.93 -2.73
C GLN A 168 0.35 21.64 -3.92
N ALA A 169 -0.02 20.38 -4.16
CA ALA A 169 -0.94 20.01 -5.22
C ALA A 169 -2.33 20.64 -5.02
N MET A 170 -2.86 20.65 -3.80
CA MET A 170 -4.16 21.29 -3.50
C MET A 170 -4.12 22.79 -3.80
N VAL A 171 -3.09 23.51 -3.35
CA VAL A 171 -2.92 24.94 -3.66
C VAL A 171 -2.86 25.17 -5.17
N GLY A 172 -2.09 24.33 -5.89
CA GLY A 172 -1.95 24.44 -7.33
C GLY A 172 -3.25 24.20 -8.09
N LEU A 173 -4.05 23.23 -7.67
CA LEU A 173 -5.38 22.98 -8.22
C LEU A 173 -6.31 24.17 -7.99
N THR A 174 -6.29 24.75 -6.79
CA THR A 174 -7.10 25.94 -6.48
C THR A 174 -6.73 27.11 -7.38
N VAL A 175 -5.43 27.39 -7.54
CA VAL A 175 -4.96 28.47 -8.44
C VAL A 175 -5.36 28.19 -9.88
N ALA A 176 -5.15 26.97 -10.38
CA ALA A 176 -5.53 26.59 -11.74
C ALA A 176 -7.04 26.75 -11.98
N ALA A 177 -7.87 26.36 -11.01
CA ALA A 177 -9.32 26.49 -11.09
C ALA A 177 -9.76 27.97 -11.14
N VAL A 178 -9.17 28.84 -10.31
CA VAL A 178 -9.46 30.28 -10.30
C VAL A 178 -9.08 30.93 -11.63
N VAL A 179 -7.89 30.63 -12.16
CA VAL A 179 -7.44 31.14 -13.46
C VAL A 179 -8.35 30.66 -14.58
N LEU A 180 -8.67 29.36 -14.61
CA LEU A 180 -9.55 28.79 -15.63
C LEU A 180 -10.95 29.41 -15.58
N ALA A 181 -11.52 29.60 -14.40
CA ALA A 181 -12.80 30.27 -14.22
C ALA A 181 -12.77 31.72 -14.71
N GLY A 182 -11.69 32.46 -14.41
CA GLY A 182 -11.50 33.83 -14.89
C GLY A 182 -11.40 33.91 -16.41
N VAL A 183 -10.64 33.01 -17.03
CA VAL A 183 -10.50 32.96 -18.50
C VAL A 183 -11.82 32.60 -19.17
N LEU A 184 -12.52 31.56 -18.68
CA LEU A 184 -13.81 31.15 -19.23
C LEU A 184 -14.91 32.20 -19.01
N GLY A 185 -14.88 32.89 -17.87
CA GLY A 185 -15.79 33.99 -17.58
C GLY A 185 -15.52 35.23 -18.43
N ALA A 186 -14.27 35.51 -18.80
CA ALA A 186 -13.90 36.61 -19.68
C ALA A 186 -14.24 36.37 -21.16
N HIS A 187 -14.52 35.12 -21.55
CA HIS A 187 -14.90 34.72 -22.91
C HIS A 187 -16.40 34.43 -23.08
N ARG A 188 -17.23 34.77 -22.08
CA ARG A 188 -18.70 34.81 -22.17
C ARG A 188 -19.19 36.23 -22.31
#